data_AF-A0A534NAI0-F1
#
_entry.id   AF-A0A534NAI0-F1
#
_cell.length_a   1.000
_cell.length_b   1.000
_cell.length_c   1.000
_cell.angle_alpha   90.00
_cell.angle_beta   90.00
_cell.angle_gamma   90.00
#
_symmetry.space_group_name_H-M   'P 1'
#
loop_
_entity.id
_entity.type
_entity.pdbx_description
1 polymer ?
#
loop_
_entity_poly.entity_id
_entity_poly.type
_entity_poly.pdbx_seq_one_letter_code
_entity_poly.pdbx_strand_id
1 'polypeptide(L)' 'MAKHTTKMICPKCGAEMNHHADKLVDPVRPEDLRQVNPALGGIVEETHCCPSCGAVESRRAG' A
#
# COMPACT_ATOMS: atom_id res chain seq x y z
N MET A 1 2.97 8.09 -15.69
CA MET A 1 4.03 7.12 -15.37
C MET A 1 3.97 6.92 -13.86
N ALA A 2 3.68 5.70 -13.40
CA ALA A 2 3.62 5.42 -11.96
C ALA A 2 5.00 5.66 -11.36
N LYS A 3 5.08 6.55 -10.38
CA LYS A 3 6.30 6.85 -9.62
C LYS A 3 6.69 5.53 -8.94
N HIS A 4 7.85 4.96 -9.27
CA HIS A 4 8.30 3.73 -8.63
C HIS A 4 8.50 4.00 -7.13
N THR A 5 7.50 3.64 -6.32
CA THR A 5 7.60 3.63 -4.86
C THR A 5 8.70 2.67 -4.45
N THR A 6 9.44 3.01 -3.40
CA THR A 6 10.43 2.12 -2.80
C THR A 6 9.82 0.75 -2.50
N LYS A 7 10.56 -0.30 -2.84
CA LYS A 7 10.14 -1.69 -2.57
C LYS A 7 9.96 -1.89 -1.07
N MET A 8 8.89 -2.58 -0.67
CA MET A 8 8.65 -2.89 0.75
C MET A 8 9.53 -4.06 1.17
N ILE A 9 10.16 -3.95 2.34
CA ILE A 9 10.95 -5.01 2.95
C ILE A 9 10.13 -5.66 4.07
N CYS A 10 10.08 -6.99 4.08
CA CYS A 10 9.31 -7.74 5.04
C CYS A 10 9.86 -7.51 6.46
N PRO A 11 9.04 -7.00 7.40
CA PRO A 11 9.49 -6.75 8.78
C PRO A 11 9.75 -8.04 9.57
N LYS A 12 9.34 -9.20 9.03
CA LYS A 12 9.51 -10.51 9.69
C LYS A 12 10.79 -11.23 9.28
N CYS A 13 11.13 -11.24 7.99
CA CYS A 13 12.28 -12.01 7.49
C CYS A 13 13.28 -11.21 6.64
N GLY A 14 13.02 -9.93 6.37
CA GLY A 14 13.93 -9.06 5.61
C GLY A 14 13.90 -9.24 4.09
N ALA A 15 13.09 -10.15 3.54
CA ALA A 15 12.94 -10.31 2.10
C ALA A 15 12.17 -9.13 1.47
N GLU A 16 12.47 -8.81 0.20
CA GLU A 16 11.62 -7.91 -0.59
C GLU A 16 10.22 -8.50 -0.76
N MET A 17 9.19 -7.67 -0.56
CA MET A 17 7.79 -8.06 -0.69
C MET A 17 7.26 -7.75 -2.09
N ASN A 18 6.36 -8.61 -2.56
CA ASN A 18 5.66 -8.41 -3.83
C ASN A 18 4.47 -7.48 -3.63
N HIS A 19 4.37 -6.45 -4.48
CA HIS A 19 3.15 -5.65 -4.60
C HIS A 19 2.06 -6.53 -5.22
N HIS A 20 1.06 -6.89 -4.43
CA HIS A 20 0.09 -7.91 -4.79
C HIS A 20 -1.23 -7.31 -5.29
N ALA A 21 -1.68 -6.22 -4.67
CA ALA A 21 -2.94 -5.58 -5.03
C ALA A 21 -2.96 -4.09 -4.66
N ASP A 22 -3.78 -3.33 -5.37
CA ASP A 22 -4.23 -2.00 -4.99
C ASP A 22 -5.71 -2.08 -4.63
N LYS A 23 -6.06 -1.50 -3.48
CA LYS A 23 -7.43 -1.41 -3.01
C LYS A 23 -7.81 0.04 -2.78
N LEU A 24 -9.02 0.43 -3.19
CA LEU A 24 -9.60 1.69 -2.77
C LEU A 24 -10.23 1.52 -1.39
N VAL A 25 -9.88 2.41 -0.44
CA VAL A 25 -10.45 2.44 0.91
C VAL A 25 -11.01 3.82 1.22
N ASP A 26 -12.08 3.85 2.01
CA ASP A 26 -12.69 5.10 2.46
C ASP A 26 -11.81 5.80 3.51
N PRO A 27 -11.74 7.14 3.50
CA PRO A 27 -11.12 7.89 4.59
C PRO A 27 -11.93 7.70 5.87
N VAL A 28 -11.27 7.23 6.94
CA VAL A 28 -11.94 6.99 8.24
C VAL A 28 -11.56 8.02 9.30
N ARG A 29 -10.51 8.82 9.06
CA ARG A 29 -10.07 9.93 9.91
C ARG A 29 -10.00 11.24 9.11
N PRO A 30 -10.15 12.41 9.74
CA PRO A 30 -10.04 13.70 9.05
C PRO A 30 -8.70 13.89 8.32
N GLU A 31 -7.61 13.36 8.87
CA GLU A 31 -6.27 13.48 8.27
C GLU A 31 -6.14 12.70 6.95
N ASP A 32 -6.96 11.66 6.79
CA ASP A 32 -6.98 10.77 5.63
C ASP A 32 -7.48 11.50 4.37
N LEU A 33 -8.29 12.55 4.53
CA LEU A 33 -8.83 13.36 3.43
C LEU A 33 -7.74 13.95 2.53
N ARG A 34 -6.54 14.18 3.07
CA ARG A 34 -5.38 14.68 2.31
C ARG A 34 -4.79 13.66 1.34
N GLN A 35 -5.15 12.38 1.48
CA GLN A 35 -4.64 11.27 0.69
C GLN A 35 -5.69 10.71 -0.28
N VAL A 36 -6.90 11.30 -0.30
CA VAL A 36 -7.96 10.88 -1.23
C VAL A 36 -7.53 11.19 -2.65
N ASN A 37 -7.55 10.17 -3.50
CA ASN A 37 -7.37 10.33 -4.93
C ASN A 37 -8.66 10.89 -5.52
N PRO A 38 -8.67 12.12 -6.07
CA PRO A 38 -9.90 12.77 -6.54
C PRO A 38 -10.52 12.07 -7.74
N ALA A 39 -9.75 11.29 -8.52
CA ALA A 39 -10.26 10.56 -9.66
C ALA A 39 -10.95 9.24 -9.27
N LEU A 40 -10.56 8.65 -8.14
CA LEU A 40 -11.11 7.38 -7.66
C LEU A 40 -12.13 7.56 -6.52
N GLY A 41 -12.12 8.71 -5.84
CA GLY A 41 -13.04 9.01 -4.75
C GLY A 41 -12.68 8.36 -3.41
N GLY A 42 -11.47 7.80 -3.28
CA GLY A 42 -10.99 7.17 -2.05
C GLY A 42 -9.47 7.14 -2.00
N ILE A 43 -8.93 6.48 -0.99
CA ILE A 43 -7.48 6.36 -0.78
C ILE A 43 -7.01 5.05 -1.40
N VAL A 44 -5.91 5.09 -2.15
CA VAL A 44 -5.30 3.87 -2.68
C VAL A 44 -4.42 3.25 -1.59
N GLU A 45 -4.74 2.03 -1.19
CA GLU A 45 -3.95 1.21 -0.27
C GLU A 45 -3.30 0.05 -1.05
N GLU A 46 -1.98 0.01 -1.03
CA GLU A 46 -1.19 -1.06 -1.62
C GLU A 46 -1.06 -2.21 -0.62
N THR A 47 -1.35 -3.42 -1.05
CA THR A 47 -1.11 -4.65 -0.27
C THR A 47 0.12 -5.36 -0.81
N HIS A 48 1.04 -5.70 0.09
CA HIS A 48 2.30 -6.36 -0.22
C HIS A 48 2.38 -7.71 0.49
N CYS A 49 2.77 -8.76 -0.23
CA CYS A 49 2.90 -10.11 0.31
C CYS A 49 4.35 -10.59 0.23
N CYS A 50 4.88 -11.11 1.34
CA CYS A 50 6.23 -11.64 1.40
C CYS A 50 6.29 -13.04 0.76
N PRO A 51 7.07 -13.23 -0.32
CA PRO A 51 7.17 -14.53 -0.98
C PRO A 51 7.93 -15.57 -0.15
N SER A 52 8.70 -15.14 0.86
CA SER A 52 9.52 -16.04 1.67
C SER A 52 8.79 -16.60 2.89
N CYS A 53 8.06 -15.77 3.63
CA CYS A 53 7.41 -16.18 4.88
C CYS A 53 5.89 -16.02 4.90
N GLY A 54 5.29 -15.49 3.82
CA GLY A 54 3.83 -15.30 3.70
C GLY A 54 3.25 -14.14 4.51
N ALA A 55 4.07 -13.36 5.22
CA ALA A 55 3.60 -12.14 5.90
C ALA A 55 3.00 -11.15 4.89
N VAL A 56 1.93 -10.47 5.28
CA VAL A 56 1.24 -9.45 4.48
C VAL A 56 1.28 -8.13 5.23
N GLU A 57 1.60 -7.06 4.51
CA GLU A 57 1.63 -5.69 5.03
C GLU A 57 0.96 -4.77 4.01
N SER A 58 0.50 -3.61 4.45
CA SER A 58 -0.07 -2.60 3.57
C SER A 58 0.52 -1.22 3.81
N ARG A 59 0.42 -0.36 2.80
CA ARG A 59 0.71 1.07 2.93
C ARG A 59 -0.23 1.87 2.05
N ARG A 60 -0.50 3.11 2.44
CA ARG A 60 -1.23 4.05 1.58
C ARG A 60 -0.29 4.57 0.50
N ALA A 61 -0.73 4.51 -0.76
CA ALA A 61 -0.01 5.10 -1.87
C ALA A 61 -0.08 6.62 -1.75
N GLY A 62 1.08 7.28 -1.82
CA GLY A 62 1.23 8.74 -1.71
C GLY A 62 1.48 9.44 -3.03
#